data_AF-A0A4V2IV30-F1
#
_entry.id   AF-A0A4V2IV30-F1
#
_cell.length_a   1.000
_cell.length_b   1.000
_cell.length_c   1.000
_cell.angle_alpha   90.00
_cell.angle_beta   90.00
_cell.angle_gamma   90.00
#
_symmetry.space_group_name_H-M   'P 1'
#
loop_
_entity.id
_entity.type
_entity.pdbx_description
1 polymer ?
#
loop_
_entity_poly.entity_id
_entity_poly.type
_entity_poly.pdbx_seq_one_letter_code
_entity_poly.pdbx_strand_id
1 'polypeptide(L)'
;MAPWGKEAPLAQARALLEAGREGEAEALLEAWKGKGPEEAERLALLGFTKARRGDLQGYRRLALEAARRAQTSFTLYHLGLALPPREGVVALEEALHRTQSPKDQGLLTLALARTKRRLGRLREALAHAALARLKAPGAFTTLEWAWLTLLAEEEPSLPDLLREVEPLALEPGPGLYARFLVAHLRLLQGEEKAARAYWQKALEEAPPAALPYLAPAGVRLLGQGALPLLQAARPWAQDPYPRALLLLGEALLREDSQGVRELLPLLEREGTGEEVFRARLFLGEEASSSGEVSGRGGWLLWPTPRTSPDPHLQTLGEARLFGRPLPLRQAELLVLLLARPEGWRGEALAQALYGDGNTPALRMELHRLRERGLVIGSRPYRLLSPLKADFLEVEEALHQGNLSRALRLYRGPLLTNSQAPGVEELRWELEASLRKAALSQGSLEALYALAERLRDDLELWEALLERLSPLDPRHPAVLARVERLRREWGL
;
A
#
# COMPACT_ATOMS: atom_id res chain seq x y z
N MET A 1 24.53 34.45 -2.80
CA MET A 1 25.29 33.61 -3.77
C MET A 1 24.50 33.50 -5.07
N ALA A 2 25.18 33.46 -6.21
CA ALA A 2 24.57 33.29 -7.53
C ALA A 2 23.94 31.88 -7.72
N PRO A 3 22.88 31.70 -8.54
CA PRO A 3 22.44 30.38 -9.02
C PRO A 3 23.59 29.54 -9.60
N TRP A 4 23.44 28.21 -9.54
CA TRP A 4 24.46 27.24 -9.97
C TRP A 4 24.96 27.48 -11.40
N GLY A 5 26.29 27.53 -11.59
CA GLY A 5 26.92 27.61 -12.91
C GLY A 5 26.55 28.87 -13.69
N LYS A 6 26.58 30.07 -13.08
CA LYS A 6 26.35 31.34 -13.80
C LYS A 6 27.33 31.58 -14.95
N GLU A 7 28.55 31.04 -14.85
CA GLU A 7 29.53 31.13 -15.92
C GLU A 7 28.99 30.44 -17.17
N ALA A 8 29.07 31.14 -18.31
CA ALA A 8 28.48 30.68 -19.56
C ALA A 8 28.89 29.24 -19.95
N PRO A 9 30.17 28.82 -19.78
CA PRO A 9 30.57 27.44 -20.06
C PRO A 9 29.91 26.40 -19.14
N LEU A 10 29.73 26.71 -17.85
CA LEU A 10 29.09 25.79 -16.88
C LEU A 10 27.58 25.69 -17.14
N ALA A 11 26.91 26.81 -17.43
CA ALA A 11 25.51 26.83 -17.82
C ALA A 11 25.26 26.03 -19.11
N GLN A 12 26.12 26.22 -20.12
CA GLN A 12 26.03 25.52 -21.40
C GLN A 12 26.30 24.02 -21.24
N ALA A 13 27.31 23.62 -20.45
CA ALA A 13 27.57 22.22 -20.16
C ALA A 13 26.38 21.53 -19.48
N ARG A 14 25.71 22.22 -18.53
CA ARG A 14 24.49 21.72 -17.91
C ARG A 14 23.35 21.54 -18.89
N ALA A 15 23.11 22.52 -19.78
CA ALA A 15 22.08 22.42 -20.80
C ALA A 15 22.35 21.25 -21.77
N LEU A 16 23.62 21.01 -22.13
CA LEU A 16 24.02 19.85 -22.93
C LEU A 16 23.75 18.53 -22.19
N LEU A 17 24.02 18.46 -20.89
CA LEU A 17 23.73 17.29 -20.07
C LEU A 17 22.22 17.03 -19.91
N GLU A 18 21.42 18.09 -19.73
CA GLU A 18 19.95 18.01 -19.70
C GLU A 18 19.40 17.49 -21.05
N ALA A 19 20.05 17.83 -22.16
CA ALA A 19 19.74 17.34 -23.51
C ALA A 19 20.33 15.95 -23.83
N GLY A 20 21.03 15.30 -22.90
CA GLY A 20 21.66 13.98 -23.14
C GLY A 20 22.84 14.01 -24.12
N ARG A 21 23.58 15.12 -24.19
CA ARG A 21 24.75 15.32 -25.04
C ARG A 21 26.03 15.28 -24.21
N GLU A 22 26.31 14.14 -23.56
CA GLU A 22 27.42 14.02 -22.59
C GLU A 22 28.79 14.25 -23.23
N GLY A 23 29.01 13.81 -24.47
CA GLY A 23 30.28 14.00 -25.17
C GLY A 23 30.64 15.46 -25.40
N GLU A 24 29.65 16.27 -25.79
CA GLU A 24 29.84 17.70 -26.02
C GLU A 24 29.98 18.47 -24.71
N ALA A 25 29.23 18.08 -23.68
CA ALA A 25 29.39 18.64 -22.36
C ALA A 25 30.79 18.37 -21.80
N GLU A 26 31.30 17.14 -21.92
CA GLU A 26 32.64 16.79 -21.48
C GLU A 26 33.71 17.55 -22.27
N ALA A 27 33.62 17.60 -23.60
CA ALA A 27 34.58 18.35 -24.43
C ALA A 27 34.61 19.84 -24.06
N LEU A 28 33.45 20.45 -23.82
CA LEU A 28 33.35 21.84 -23.36
C LEU A 28 34.02 22.03 -21.99
N LEU A 29 33.74 21.11 -21.05
CA LEU A 29 34.31 21.15 -19.70
C LEU A 29 35.82 20.85 -19.69
N GLU A 30 36.35 20.09 -20.64
CA GLU A 30 37.79 19.84 -20.76
C GLU A 30 38.54 21.00 -21.42
N ALA A 31 37.91 21.66 -22.40
CA ALA A 31 38.49 22.80 -23.11
C ALA A 31 38.55 24.08 -22.26
N TRP A 32 37.63 24.22 -21.31
CA TRP A 32 37.58 25.36 -20.40
C TRP A 32 38.15 25.00 -19.02
N LYS A 33 38.93 25.92 -18.42
CA LYS A 33 39.39 25.80 -17.02
C LYS A 33 38.86 27.00 -16.24
N GLY A 34 38.13 26.73 -15.17
CA GLY A 34 37.64 27.77 -14.28
C GLY A 34 38.73 28.26 -13.33
N LYS A 35 38.41 29.24 -12.49
CA LYS A 35 39.25 29.63 -11.34
C LYS A 35 38.45 29.56 -10.04
N GLY A 36 39.11 29.18 -8.95
CA GLY A 36 38.48 29.14 -7.64
C GLY A 36 37.21 28.25 -7.61
N PRO A 37 36.05 28.75 -7.16
CA PRO A 37 34.81 27.97 -7.07
C PRO A 37 34.34 27.37 -8.40
N GLU A 38 34.54 28.07 -9.51
CA GLU A 38 34.09 27.63 -10.84
C GLU A 38 34.83 26.36 -11.31
N GLU A 39 36.11 26.26 -10.99
CA GLU A 39 36.90 25.05 -11.27
C GLU A 39 36.38 23.85 -10.48
N ALA A 40 35.92 24.07 -9.24
CA ALA A 40 35.30 23.02 -8.44
C ALA A 40 33.97 22.56 -9.06
N GLU A 41 33.12 23.50 -9.50
CA GLU A 41 31.86 23.16 -10.19
C GLU A 41 32.10 22.43 -11.52
N ARG A 42 33.15 22.80 -12.27
CA ARG A 42 33.59 22.10 -13.47
C ARG A 42 33.95 20.64 -13.17
N LEU A 43 34.74 20.38 -12.13
CA LEU A 43 35.11 19.03 -11.71
C LEU A 43 33.88 18.20 -11.31
N ALA A 44 32.91 18.81 -10.62
CA ALA A 44 31.65 18.13 -10.29
C ALA A 44 30.87 17.71 -11.54
N LEU A 45 30.79 18.58 -12.56
CA LEU A 45 30.14 18.27 -13.84
C LEU A 45 30.90 17.20 -14.65
N LEU A 46 32.23 17.24 -14.69
CA LEU A 46 33.05 16.18 -15.29
C LEU A 46 32.88 14.84 -14.55
N GLY A 47 32.70 14.89 -13.23
CA GLY A 47 32.30 13.71 -12.48
C GLY A 47 30.95 13.18 -12.92
N PHE A 48 29.98 14.07 -13.10
CA PHE A 48 28.63 13.68 -13.51
C PHE A 48 28.58 13.11 -14.94
N THR A 49 29.41 13.58 -15.87
CA THR A 49 29.52 12.99 -17.21
C THR A 49 30.04 11.54 -17.14
N LYS A 50 30.98 11.25 -16.23
CA LYS A 50 31.45 9.88 -15.95
C LYS A 50 30.33 9.00 -15.40
N ALA A 51 29.53 9.50 -14.46
CA ALA A 51 28.38 8.77 -13.93
C ALA A 51 27.38 8.38 -15.04
N ARG A 52 27.08 9.31 -15.95
CA ARG A 52 26.18 9.07 -17.11
C ARG A 52 26.69 7.96 -18.04
N ARG A 53 27.99 7.69 -18.04
CA ARG A 53 28.63 6.59 -18.79
C ARG A 53 28.87 5.33 -17.97
N GLY A 54 28.35 5.27 -16.74
CA GLY A 54 28.49 4.14 -15.84
C GLY A 54 29.72 4.16 -14.93
N ASP A 55 30.60 5.16 -15.03
CA ASP A 55 31.78 5.29 -14.16
C ASP A 55 31.43 6.03 -12.85
N LEU A 56 30.77 5.31 -11.93
CA LEU A 56 30.36 5.83 -10.62
C LEU A 56 31.56 6.08 -9.69
N GLN A 57 32.64 5.32 -9.83
CA GLN A 57 33.87 5.53 -9.05
C GLN A 57 34.58 6.82 -9.45
N GLY A 58 34.69 7.07 -10.76
CA GLY A 58 35.20 8.32 -11.32
C GLY A 58 34.35 9.52 -10.92
N TYR A 59 33.01 9.37 -10.91
CA TYR A 59 32.12 10.40 -10.39
C TYR A 59 32.41 10.74 -8.93
N ARG A 60 32.45 9.73 -8.06
CA ARG A 60 32.72 9.91 -6.63
C ARG A 60 34.05 10.61 -6.38
N ARG A 61 35.11 10.19 -7.09
CA ARG A 61 36.44 10.80 -6.97
C ARG A 61 36.41 12.28 -7.33
N LEU A 62 35.80 12.64 -8.46
CA LEU A 62 35.75 14.03 -8.92
C LEU A 62 34.80 14.89 -8.06
N ALA A 63 33.68 14.34 -7.58
CA ALA A 63 32.78 15.04 -6.67
C ALA A 63 33.45 15.34 -5.31
N LEU A 64 34.24 14.40 -4.77
CA LEU A 64 35.05 14.60 -3.57
C LEU A 64 36.12 15.69 -3.80
N GLU A 65 36.82 15.64 -4.93
CA GLU A 65 37.81 16.66 -5.27
C GLU A 65 37.18 18.05 -5.43
N ALA A 66 36.05 18.14 -6.13
CA ALA A 66 35.27 19.36 -6.28
C ALA A 66 34.93 19.98 -4.91
N ALA A 67 34.30 19.20 -4.03
CA ALA A 67 33.92 19.68 -2.69
C ALA A 67 35.12 20.06 -1.80
N ARG A 68 36.28 19.39 -1.98
CA ARG A 68 37.53 19.78 -1.30
C ARG A 68 38.08 21.12 -1.78
N ARG A 69 37.95 21.41 -3.08
CA ARG A 69 38.42 22.68 -3.66
C ARG A 69 37.53 23.86 -3.29
N ALA A 70 36.21 23.68 -3.33
CA ALA A 70 35.25 24.66 -2.86
C ALA A 70 33.94 23.99 -2.46
N GLN A 71 33.42 24.32 -1.27
CA GLN A 71 32.14 23.80 -0.78
C GLN A 71 30.97 24.72 -1.17
N THR A 72 30.71 24.86 -2.46
CA THR A 72 29.50 25.53 -2.96
C THR A 72 28.27 24.64 -2.81
N SER A 73 27.05 25.19 -2.84
CA SER A 73 25.83 24.37 -2.88
C SER A 73 25.82 23.37 -4.04
N PHE A 74 26.44 23.72 -5.18
CA PHE A 74 26.50 22.85 -6.36
C PHE A 74 27.47 21.68 -6.19
N THR A 75 28.67 21.94 -5.68
CA THR A 75 29.66 20.89 -5.41
C THR A 75 29.19 19.95 -4.31
N LEU A 76 28.54 20.48 -3.27
CA LEU A 76 27.93 19.67 -2.21
C LEU A 76 26.72 18.87 -2.70
N TYR A 77 25.92 19.40 -3.63
CA TYR A 77 24.86 18.65 -4.31
C TYR A 77 25.43 17.40 -5.01
N HIS A 78 26.45 17.58 -5.84
CA HIS A 78 27.09 16.47 -6.55
C HIS A 78 27.82 15.50 -5.60
N LEU A 79 28.46 16.00 -4.56
CA LEU A 79 29.04 15.17 -3.50
C LEU A 79 27.97 14.29 -2.85
N GLY A 80 26.85 14.89 -2.48
CA GLY A 80 25.72 14.20 -1.87
C GLY A 80 25.14 13.08 -2.75
N LEU A 81 25.05 13.32 -4.06
CA LEU A 81 24.61 12.30 -5.01
C LEU A 81 25.63 11.17 -5.24
N ALA A 82 26.93 11.44 -5.10
CA ALA A 82 27.99 10.48 -5.39
C ALA A 82 28.35 9.57 -4.20
N LEU A 83 28.02 10.01 -2.98
CA LEU A 83 28.25 9.27 -1.75
C LEU A 83 27.13 8.26 -1.44
N PRO A 84 27.40 7.24 -0.61
CA PRO A 84 26.34 6.40 -0.05
C PRO A 84 25.27 7.25 0.66
N PRO A 85 23.98 6.87 0.66
CA PRO A 85 22.88 7.71 1.16
C PRO A 85 23.08 8.26 2.59
N ARG A 86 23.69 7.47 3.49
CA ARG A 86 23.94 7.86 4.89
C ARG A 86 24.92 9.03 5.00
N GLU A 87 25.92 9.07 4.13
CA GLU A 87 26.91 10.17 4.09
C GLU A 87 26.42 11.32 3.21
N GLY A 88 25.80 10.98 2.07
CA GLY A 88 25.35 11.94 1.07
C GLY A 88 24.24 12.86 1.58
N VAL A 89 23.36 12.38 2.46
CA VAL A 89 22.26 13.20 3.02
C VAL A 89 22.78 14.45 3.73
N VAL A 90 23.90 14.34 4.46
CA VAL A 90 24.51 15.48 5.19
C VAL A 90 25.02 16.53 4.21
N ALA A 91 25.67 16.12 3.12
CA ALA A 91 26.13 17.03 2.08
C ALA A 91 24.96 17.72 1.36
N LEU A 92 23.86 17.01 1.12
CA LEU A 92 22.65 17.57 0.51
C LEU A 92 21.93 18.56 1.43
N GLU A 93 21.85 18.27 2.73
CA GLU A 93 21.26 19.17 3.73
C GLU A 93 22.06 20.47 3.82
N GLU A 94 23.39 20.38 3.86
CA GLU A 94 24.27 21.56 3.85
C GLU A 94 24.18 22.35 2.53
N ALA A 95 24.09 21.65 1.40
CA ALA A 95 23.88 22.29 0.10
C ALA A 95 22.56 23.09 0.06
N LEU A 96 21.49 22.52 0.64
CA LEU A 96 20.18 23.17 0.77
C LEU A 96 20.23 24.39 1.68
N HIS A 97 20.93 24.29 2.82
CA HIS A 97 21.10 25.41 3.74
C HIS A 97 21.81 26.61 3.11
N ARG A 98 22.81 26.34 2.25
CA ARG A 98 23.62 27.39 1.59
C ARG A 98 22.95 28.02 0.37
N THR A 99 21.94 27.38 -0.24
CA THR A 99 21.36 27.90 -1.48
C THR A 99 20.26 28.94 -1.25
N GLN A 100 20.33 30.04 -2.00
CA GLN A 100 19.33 31.11 -1.99
C GLN A 100 18.42 31.07 -3.23
N SER A 101 18.71 30.20 -4.20
CA SER A 101 18.02 30.10 -5.47
C SER A 101 16.79 29.17 -5.34
N PRO A 102 15.56 29.64 -5.58
CA PRO A 102 14.36 28.81 -5.47
C PRO A 102 14.38 27.59 -6.41
N LYS A 103 14.95 27.75 -7.61
CA LYS A 103 15.11 26.66 -8.59
C LYS A 103 16.05 25.57 -8.06
N ASP A 104 17.19 25.98 -7.50
CA ASP A 104 18.19 25.05 -6.97
C ASP A 104 17.70 24.38 -5.67
N GLN A 105 16.92 25.10 -4.85
CA GLN A 105 16.18 24.53 -3.72
C GLN A 105 15.25 23.39 -4.17
N GLY A 106 14.51 23.57 -5.26
CA GLY A 106 13.66 22.50 -5.83
C GLY A 106 14.45 21.23 -6.16
N LEU A 107 15.56 21.35 -6.89
CA LEU A 107 16.42 20.21 -7.23
C LEU A 107 17.01 19.53 -5.98
N LEU A 108 17.50 20.31 -5.02
CA LEU A 108 18.06 19.80 -3.77
C LEU A 108 17.01 19.08 -2.91
N THR A 109 15.81 19.62 -2.81
CA THR A 109 14.70 18.97 -2.07
C THR A 109 14.28 17.65 -2.73
N LEU A 110 14.26 17.57 -4.06
CA LEU A 110 14.01 16.30 -4.75
C LEU A 110 15.13 15.27 -4.48
N ALA A 111 16.39 15.69 -4.50
CA ALA A 111 17.53 14.82 -4.17
C ALA A 111 17.47 14.33 -2.71
N LEU A 112 17.09 15.19 -1.77
CA LEU A 112 16.86 14.82 -0.37
C LEU A 112 15.71 13.83 -0.22
N ALA A 113 14.59 14.04 -0.92
CA ALA A 113 13.47 13.10 -0.90
C ALA A 113 13.92 11.69 -1.32
N ARG A 114 14.61 11.57 -2.45
CA ARG A 114 15.15 10.29 -2.96
C ARG A 114 16.16 9.66 -2.01
N THR A 115 17.05 10.47 -1.43
CA THR A 115 18.06 10.00 -0.49
C THR A 115 17.44 9.50 0.80
N LYS A 116 16.47 10.24 1.37
CA LYS A 116 15.74 9.83 2.58
C LYS A 116 14.85 8.61 2.34
N ARG A 117 14.25 8.47 1.15
CA ARG A 117 13.55 7.25 0.73
C ARG A 117 14.48 6.04 0.75
N ARG A 118 15.69 6.18 0.20
CA ARG A 118 16.74 5.15 0.26
C ARG A 118 17.20 4.84 1.69
N LEU A 119 17.07 5.77 2.62
CA LEU A 119 17.33 5.55 4.04
C LEU A 119 16.14 4.95 4.81
N GLY A 120 14.97 4.78 4.17
CA GLY A 120 13.75 4.30 4.81
C GLY A 120 13.04 5.36 5.66
N ARG A 121 13.44 6.64 5.57
CA ARG A 121 12.81 7.79 6.25
C ARG A 121 11.70 8.35 5.37
N LEU A 122 10.63 7.57 5.17
CA LEU A 122 9.60 7.80 4.16
C LEU A 122 8.77 9.06 4.42
N ARG A 123 8.40 9.36 5.68
CA ARG A 123 7.64 10.57 6.01
C ARG A 123 8.44 11.84 5.76
N GLU A 124 9.70 11.84 6.16
CA GLU A 124 10.59 12.97 5.86
C GLU A 124 10.85 13.10 4.36
N ALA A 125 11.03 11.97 3.67
CA ALA A 125 11.15 11.96 2.22
C ALA A 125 9.91 12.57 1.55
N LEU A 126 8.71 12.23 2.02
CA LEU A 126 7.45 12.76 1.52
C LEU A 126 7.36 14.27 1.73
N ALA A 127 7.74 14.79 2.91
CA ALA A 127 7.78 16.22 3.17
C ALA A 127 8.70 16.96 2.18
N HIS A 128 9.89 16.41 1.90
CA HIS A 128 10.79 16.97 0.90
C HIS A 128 10.26 16.83 -0.54
N ALA A 129 9.57 15.75 -0.89
CA ALA A 129 8.97 15.57 -2.20
C ALA A 129 7.82 16.56 -2.45
N ALA A 130 6.97 16.79 -1.45
CA ALA A 130 5.92 17.80 -1.50
C ALA A 130 6.51 19.21 -1.67
N LEU A 131 7.58 19.53 -0.94
CA LEU A 131 8.28 20.80 -1.08
C LEU A 131 8.93 20.95 -2.46
N ALA A 132 9.57 19.89 -2.98
CA ALA A 132 10.16 19.90 -4.32
C ALA A 132 9.11 20.18 -5.39
N ARG A 133 7.96 19.52 -5.30
CA ARG A 133 6.81 19.73 -6.20
C ARG A 133 6.28 21.16 -6.14
N LEU A 134 6.23 21.78 -4.96
CA LEU A 134 5.82 23.16 -4.79
C LEU A 134 6.82 24.16 -5.40
N LYS A 135 8.13 23.90 -5.23
CA LYS A 135 9.21 24.81 -5.66
C LYS A 135 9.53 24.71 -7.15
N ALA A 136 9.46 23.50 -7.71
CA ALA A 136 9.82 23.21 -9.10
C ALA A 136 8.89 22.13 -9.67
N PRO A 137 7.62 22.48 -9.97
CA PRO A 137 6.64 21.52 -10.46
C PRO A 137 7.09 20.90 -11.79
N GLY A 138 7.05 19.58 -11.87
CA GLY A 138 7.34 18.81 -13.07
C GLY A 138 7.09 17.32 -12.88
N ALA A 139 7.18 16.55 -13.95
CA ALA A 139 6.85 15.11 -13.96
C ALA A 139 7.61 14.33 -12.87
N PHE A 140 8.93 14.53 -12.73
CA PHE A 140 9.72 13.81 -11.72
C PHE A 140 9.35 14.18 -10.27
N THR A 141 9.03 15.44 -9.98
CA THR A 141 8.59 15.85 -8.63
C THR A 141 7.20 15.31 -8.32
N THR A 142 6.31 15.25 -9.31
CA THR A 142 4.97 14.67 -9.15
C THR A 142 5.07 13.16 -8.91
N LEU A 143 5.88 12.44 -9.69
CA LEU A 143 6.07 11.00 -9.54
C LEU A 143 6.72 10.62 -8.22
N GLU A 144 7.75 11.36 -7.77
CA GLU A 144 8.39 11.09 -6.48
C GLU A 144 7.43 11.34 -5.31
N TRP A 145 6.68 12.45 -5.35
CA TRP A 145 5.64 12.73 -4.36
C TRP A 145 4.56 11.66 -4.35
N ALA A 146 4.05 11.25 -5.51
CA ALA A 146 2.99 10.25 -5.61
C ALA A 146 3.47 8.87 -5.12
N TRP A 147 4.71 8.48 -5.43
CA TRP A 147 5.28 7.23 -4.94
C TRP A 147 5.43 7.23 -3.41
N LEU A 148 5.94 8.32 -2.84
CA LEU A 148 6.10 8.44 -1.39
C LEU A 148 4.75 8.55 -0.67
N THR A 149 3.77 9.23 -1.28
CA THR A 149 2.39 9.32 -0.76
C THR A 149 1.73 7.95 -0.77
N LEU A 150 1.97 7.15 -1.80
CA LEU A 150 1.52 5.77 -1.88
C LEU A 150 2.11 4.91 -0.76
N LEU A 151 3.39 5.10 -0.43
CA LEU A 151 4.07 4.32 0.62
C LEU A 151 3.75 4.77 2.05
N ALA A 152 3.60 6.07 2.30
CA ALA A 152 3.63 6.64 3.66
C ALA A 152 2.27 7.18 4.15
N GLU A 153 1.31 7.42 3.25
CA GLU A 153 0.01 8.01 3.59
C GLU A 153 -1.16 7.15 3.10
N GLU A 154 -2.37 7.43 3.57
CA GLU A 154 -3.63 6.82 3.09
C GLU A 154 -4.41 7.74 2.13
N GLU A 155 -4.19 9.05 2.22
CA GLU A 155 -4.75 10.06 1.34
C GLU A 155 -3.65 10.66 0.44
N PRO A 156 -3.99 11.17 -0.77
CA PRO A 156 -5.29 11.10 -1.42
C PRO A 156 -5.60 9.68 -1.91
N SER A 157 -6.83 9.42 -2.36
CA SER A 157 -7.26 8.09 -2.81
C SER A 157 -6.42 7.53 -3.98
N LEU A 158 -6.41 6.21 -4.16
CA LEU A 158 -5.70 5.58 -5.29
C LEU A 158 -6.18 6.08 -6.67
N PRO A 159 -7.49 6.28 -6.92
CA PRO A 159 -7.97 6.90 -8.15
C PRO A 159 -7.44 8.33 -8.36
N ASP A 160 -7.30 9.12 -7.29
CA ASP A 160 -6.80 10.50 -7.40
C ASP A 160 -5.30 10.51 -7.72
N LEU A 161 -4.51 9.68 -7.04
CA LEU A 161 -3.10 9.49 -7.37
C LEU A 161 -2.93 9.03 -8.82
N LEU A 162 -3.71 8.05 -9.25
CA LEU A 162 -3.68 7.52 -10.61
C LEU A 162 -4.00 8.59 -11.65
N ARG A 163 -5.01 9.44 -11.41
CA ARG A 163 -5.38 10.55 -12.30
C ARG A 163 -4.22 11.53 -12.52
N GLU A 164 -3.39 11.76 -11.50
CA GLU A 164 -2.24 12.65 -11.59
C GLU A 164 -1.05 12.03 -12.34
N VAL A 165 -0.79 10.73 -12.17
CA VAL A 165 0.43 10.10 -12.68
C VAL A 165 0.27 9.39 -14.01
N GLU A 166 -0.94 8.91 -14.35
CA GLU A 166 -1.18 8.15 -15.57
C GLU A 166 -0.89 8.93 -16.86
N PRO A 167 -1.23 10.24 -16.98
CA PRO A 167 -0.84 11.02 -18.16
C PRO A 167 0.67 11.05 -18.42
N LEU A 168 1.47 11.00 -17.35
CA LEU A 168 2.94 11.04 -17.43
C LEU A 168 3.53 9.74 -18.01
N ALA A 169 2.76 8.65 -18.07
CA ALA A 169 3.17 7.37 -18.65
C ALA A 169 3.42 7.43 -20.17
N LEU A 170 2.93 8.48 -20.83
CA LEU A 170 3.11 8.72 -22.25
C LEU A 170 4.31 9.64 -22.55
N GLU A 171 4.89 10.29 -21.53
CA GLU A 171 5.96 11.26 -21.71
C GLU A 171 7.35 10.60 -21.90
N PRO A 172 8.18 11.10 -22.83
CA PRO A 172 9.55 10.63 -22.99
C PRO A 172 10.41 11.04 -21.78
N GLY A 173 11.11 10.09 -21.17
CA GLY A 173 11.91 10.32 -19.96
C GLY A 173 11.20 9.80 -18.70
N PRO A 174 10.26 10.55 -18.09
CA PRO A 174 9.60 10.13 -16.86
C PRO A 174 8.63 8.95 -17.09
N GLY A 175 8.25 8.67 -18.35
CA GLY A 175 7.30 7.62 -18.72
C GLY A 175 7.64 6.24 -18.15
N LEU A 176 8.92 5.86 -18.09
CA LEU A 176 9.32 4.60 -17.46
C LEU A 176 8.93 4.55 -15.97
N TYR A 177 9.24 5.61 -15.23
CA TYR A 177 8.92 5.72 -13.80
C TYR A 177 7.41 5.81 -13.59
N ALA A 178 6.71 6.58 -14.42
CA ALA A 178 5.25 6.68 -14.39
C ALA A 178 4.57 5.33 -14.63
N ARG A 179 4.99 4.55 -15.63
CA ARG A 179 4.40 3.21 -15.89
C ARG A 179 4.64 2.26 -14.73
N PHE A 180 5.80 2.30 -14.08
CA PHE A 180 6.02 1.53 -12.86
C PHE A 180 5.04 1.93 -11.76
N LEU A 181 4.86 3.22 -11.51
CA LEU A 181 3.93 3.68 -10.48
C LEU A 181 2.47 3.33 -10.81
N VAL A 182 2.06 3.52 -12.06
CA VAL A 182 0.72 3.17 -12.55
C VAL A 182 0.47 1.68 -12.42
N ALA A 183 1.45 0.82 -12.75
CA ALA A 183 1.31 -0.63 -12.59
C ALA A 183 0.95 -1.00 -11.13
N HIS A 184 1.63 -0.37 -10.17
CA HIS A 184 1.36 -0.60 -8.74
C HIS A 184 0.01 -0.03 -8.28
N LEU A 185 -0.36 1.18 -8.72
CA LEU A 185 -1.66 1.79 -8.40
C LEU A 185 -2.83 0.97 -8.97
N ARG A 186 -2.67 0.42 -10.18
CA ARG A 186 -3.65 -0.47 -10.82
C ARG A 186 -3.74 -1.81 -10.08
N LEU A 187 -2.61 -2.37 -9.66
CA LEU A 187 -2.58 -3.60 -8.85
C LEU A 187 -3.37 -3.42 -7.53
N LEU A 188 -3.14 -2.32 -6.82
CA LEU A 188 -3.83 -1.99 -5.58
C LEU A 188 -5.34 -1.78 -5.74
N GLN A 189 -5.80 -1.42 -6.94
CA GLN A 189 -7.23 -1.29 -7.27
C GLN A 189 -7.84 -2.63 -7.75
N GLY A 190 -7.08 -3.73 -7.73
CA GLY A 190 -7.53 -5.03 -8.21
C GLY A 190 -7.50 -5.19 -9.74
N GLU A 191 -6.93 -4.23 -10.47
CA GLU A 191 -6.87 -4.24 -11.93
C GLU A 191 -5.63 -4.99 -12.46
N GLU A 192 -5.48 -6.26 -12.10
CA GLU A 192 -4.26 -7.04 -12.35
C GLU A 192 -3.83 -7.07 -13.82
N LYS A 193 -4.79 -7.16 -14.76
CA LYS A 193 -4.49 -7.19 -16.20
C LYS A 193 -3.88 -5.87 -16.66
N ALA A 194 -4.41 -4.74 -16.20
CA ALA A 194 -3.87 -3.42 -16.53
C ALA A 194 -2.50 -3.21 -15.86
N ALA A 195 -2.37 -3.62 -14.60
CA ALA A 195 -1.11 -3.57 -13.87
C ALA A 195 0.02 -4.33 -14.62
N ARG A 196 -0.26 -5.55 -15.06
CA ARG A 196 0.69 -6.37 -15.84
C ARG A 196 1.04 -5.75 -17.18
N ALA A 197 0.07 -5.14 -17.88
CA ALA A 197 0.32 -4.48 -19.16
C ALA A 197 1.27 -3.28 -19.00
N TYR A 198 1.03 -2.41 -18.00
CA TYR A 198 1.93 -1.30 -17.69
C TYR A 198 3.32 -1.77 -17.26
N TRP A 199 3.39 -2.81 -16.44
CA TRP A 199 4.66 -3.41 -16.01
C TRP A 199 5.45 -3.99 -17.17
N GLN A 200 4.80 -4.76 -18.05
CA GLN A 200 5.44 -5.35 -19.22
C GLN A 200 5.97 -4.27 -20.16
N LYS A 201 5.18 -3.23 -20.41
CA LYS A 201 5.62 -2.08 -21.22
C LYS A 201 6.81 -1.35 -20.59
N ALA A 202 6.81 -1.21 -19.27
CA ALA A 202 7.93 -0.63 -18.55
C ALA A 202 9.19 -1.51 -18.66
N LEU A 203 9.08 -2.84 -18.56
CA LEU A 203 10.20 -3.75 -18.75
C LEU A 203 10.78 -3.72 -20.17
N GLU A 204 9.93 -3.64 -21.20
CA GLU A 204 10.36 -3.55 -22.60
C GLU A 204 11.21 -2.30 -22.88
N GLU A 205 10.92 -1.20 -22.19
CA GLU A 205 11.61 0.09 -22.38
C GLU A 205 12.72 0.34 -21.34
N ALA A 206 12.81 -0.50 -20.31
CA ALA A 206 13.82 -0.36 -19.27
C ALA A 206 15.22 -0.64 -19.84
N PRO A 207 16.22 0.24 -19.62
CA PRO A 207 17.59 -0.10 -19.96
C PRO A 207 18.01 -1.33 -19.13
N PRO A 208 18.83 -2.25 -19.68
CA PRO A 208 19.21 -3.48 -18.97
C PRO A 208 19.82 -3.25 -17.57
N ALA A 209 20.55 -2.14 -17.40
CA ALA A 209 21.10 -1.73 -16.11
C ALA A 209 20.05 -1.40 -15.04
N ALA A 210 18.79 -1.14 -15.41
CA ALA A 210 17.69 -0.88 -14.49
C ALA A 210 17.03 -2.18 -13.96
N LEU A 211 17.24 -3.33 -14.60
CA LEU A 211 16.55 -4.58 -14.25
C LEU A 211 16.76 -5.03 -12.79
N PRO A 212 17.96 -4.93 -12.19
CA PRO A 212 18.14 -5.29 -10.78
C PRO A 212 17.27 -4.47 -9.82
N TYR A 213 17.00 -3.21 -10.14
CA TYR A 213 16.18 -2.31 -9.32
C TYR A 213 14.70 -2.67 -9.34
N LEU A 214 14.28 -3.42 -10.34
CA LEU A 214 12.90 -3.87 -10.53
C LEU A 214 12.68 -5.26 -9.97
N ALA A 215 13.73 -5.98 -9.58
CA ALA A 215 13.65 -7.38 -9.19
C ALA A 215 12.68 -7.63 -8.02
N PRO A 216 12.77 -6.94 -6.86
CA PRO A 216 11.85 -7.20 -5.75
C PRO A 216 10.39 -6.87 -6.07
N ALA A 217 10.13 -5.70 -6.66
CA ALA A 217 8.79 -5.29 -7.07
C ALA A 217 8.21 -6.19 -8.18
N GLY A 218 9.06 -6.67 -9.08
CA GLY A 218 8.67 -7.60 -10.15
C GLY A 218 8.21 -8.95 -9.61
N VAL A 219 8.86 -9.48 -8.58
CA VAL A 219 8.40 -10.69 -7.88
C VAL A 219 7.03 -10.47 -7.26
N ARG A 220 6.81 -9.32 -6.61
CA ARG A 220 5.50 -8.95 -6.05
C ARG A 220 4.38 -8.88 -7.09
N LEU A 221 4.67 -8.39 -8.29
CA LEU A 221 3.68 -8.20 -9.37
C LEU A 221 3.45 -9.45 -10.22
N LEU A 222 4.50 -10.23 -10.49
CA LEU A 222 4.47 -11.34 -11.43
C LEU A 222 4.47 -12.71 -10.75
N GLY A 223 4.80 -12.79 -9.46
CA GLY A 223 5.02 -14.05 -8.76
C GLY A 223 6.08 -14.90 -9.48
N GLN A 224 5.73 -16.15 -9.75
CA GLN A 224 6.59 -17.09 -10.50
C GLN A 224 6.96 -16.59 -11.92
N GLY A 225 6.15 -15.71 -12.51
CA GLY A 225 6.45 -15.07 -13.79
C GLY A 225 7.64 -14.10 -13.77
N ALA A 226 8.21 -13.78 -12.60
CA ALA A 226 9.37 -12.91 -12.47
C ALA A 226 10.71 -13.60 -12.81
N LEU A 227 10.76 -14.93 -12.94
CA LEU A 227 12.02 -15.66 -13.17
C LEU A 227 12.85 -15.13 -14.37
N PRO A 228 12.26 -14.86 -15.55
CA PRO A 228 13.01 -14.31 -16.68
C PRO A 228 13.62 -12.93 -16.38
N LEU A 229 12.91 -12.08 -15.64
CA LEU A 229 13.42 -10.78 -15.19
C LEU A 229 14.66 -10.94 -14.31
N LEU A 230 14.58 -11.83 -13.31
CA LEU A 230 15.71 -12.06 -12.40
C LEU A 230 16.94 -12.61 -13.14
N GLN A 231 16.74 -13.52 -14.09
CA GLN A 231 17.82 -14.05 -14.93
C GLN A 231 18.46 -12.95 -15.78
N ALA A 232 17.65 -12.10 -16.43
CA ALA A 232 18.14 -10.99 -17.25
C ALA A 232 18.86 -9.91 -16.44
N ALA A 233 18.53 -9.75 -15.15
CA ALA A 233 19.15 -8.77 -14.27
C ALA A 233 20.57 -9.16 -13.80
N ARG A 234 20.92 -10.46 -13.77
CA ARG A 234 22.21 -10.96 -13.22
C ARG A 234 23.45 -10.27 -13.77
N PRO A 235 23.63 -10.07 -15.09
CA PRO A 235 24.84 -9.44 -15.64
C PRO A 235 25.04 -7.98 -15.20
N TRP A 236 23.95 -7.34 -14.76
CA TRP A 236 23.89 -5.91 -14.41
C TRP A 236 23.95 -5.67 -12.89
N ALA A 237 24.03 -6.73 -12.09
CA ALA A 237 24.06 -6.68 -10.64
C ALA A 237 25.49 -6.85 -10.08
N GLN A 238 26.45 -6.12 -10.66
CA GLN A 238 27.87 -6.22 -10.29
C GLN A 238 28.21 -5.40 -9.04
N ASP A 239 27.58 -4.24 -8.89
CA ASP A 239 27.76 -3.37 -7.73
C ASP A 239 26.98 -3.86 -6.50
N PRO A 240 27.45 -3.57 -5.27
CA PRO A 240 26.80 -4.03 -4.04
C PRO A 240 25.31 -3.71 -3.94
N TYR A 241 24.89 -2.51 -4.32
CA TYR A 241 23.50 -2.06 -4.25
C TYR A 241 22.55 -2.83 -5.18
N PRO A 242 22.73 -2.83 -6.53
CA PRO A 242 21.87 -3.62 -7.41
C PRO A 242 21.99 -5.14 -7.14
N ARG A 243 23.14 -5.62 -6.65
CA ARG A 243 23.29 -7.01 -6.21
C ARG A 243 22.40 -7.35 -5.02
N ALA A 244 22.32 -6.48 -4.02
CA ALA A 244 21.44 -6.69 -2.87
C ALA A 244 19.96 -6.77 -3.28
N LEU A 245 19.54 -5.91 -4.23
CA LEU A 245 18.17 -5.90 -4.77
C LEU A 245 17.85 -7.19 -5.55
N LEU A 246 18.78 -7.65 -6.39
CA LEU A 246 18.61 -8.90 -7.11
C LEU A 246 18.54 -10.11 -6.17
N LEU A 247 19.43 -10.18 -5.17
CA LEU A 247 19.44 -11.25 -4.18
C LEU A 247 18.14 -11.28 -3.37
N LEU A 248 17.62 -10.11 -3.00
CA LEU A 248 16.30 -10.01 -2.36
C LEU A 248 15.21 -10.55 -3.27
N GLY A 249 15.17 -10.14 -4.55
CA GLY A 249 14.20 -10.66 -5.52
C GLY A 249 14.27 -12.19 -5.67
N GLU A 250 15.47 -12.75 -5.78
CA GLU A 250 15.65 -14.21 -5.84
C GLU A 250 15.18 -14.93 -4.57
N ALA A 251 15.45 -14.38 -3.39
CA ALA A 251 15.01 -14.96 -2.12
C ALA A 251 13.48 -14.88 -1.95
N LEU A 252 12.86 -13.75 -2.32
CA LEU A 252 11.41 -13.57 -2.31
C LEU A 252 10.71 -14.56 -3.25
N LEU A 253 11.25 -14.79 -4.46
CA LEU A 253 10.69 -15.73 -5.44
C LEU A 253 10.70 -17.18 -4.93
N ARG A 254 11.73 -17.54 -4.16
CA ARG A 254 11.91 -18.88 -3.57
C ARG A 254 11.20 -19.03 -2.22
N GLU A 255 10.56 -17.98 -1.73
CA GLU A 255 9.98 -17.92 -0.39
C GLU A 255 11.00 -18.26 0.73
N ASP A 256 12.26 -17.87 0.53
CA ASP A 256 13.38 -18.18 1.43
C ASP A 256 13.48 -17.18 2.59
N SER A 257 12.76 -17.47 3.69
CA SER A 257 12.78 -16.66 4.91
C SER A 257 14.16 -16.56 5.57
N GLN A 258 14.99 -17.59 5.49
CA GLN A 258 16.32 -17.54 6.09
C GLN A 258 17.24 -16.65 5.25
N GLY A 259 17.25 -16.83 3.93
CA GLY A 259 18.03 -16.00 3.01
C GLY A 259 17.66 -14.52 3.10
N VAL A 260 16.36 -14.19 3.21
CA VAL A 260 15.93 -12.79 3.41
C VAL A 260 16.45 -12.22 4.73
N ARG A 261 16.43 -12.99 5.82
CA ARG A 261 16.96 -12.55 7.13
C ARG A 261 18.46 -12.28 7.09
N GLU A 262 19.22 -13.14 6.41
CA GLU A 262 20.67 -12.97 6.24
C GLU A 262 21.02 -11.75 5.35
N LEU A 263 20.14 -11.36 4.43
CA LEU A 263 20.32 -10.19 3.55
C LEU A 263 20.02 -8.85 4.23
N LEU A 264 19.24 -8.80 5.31
CA LEU A 264 18.81 -7.55 5.96
C LEU A 264 19.98 -6.59 6.29
N PRO A 265 21.09 -7.02 6.94
CA PRO A 265 22.20 -6.13 7.25
C PRO A 265 22.86 -5.53 5.99
N LEU A 266 22.88 -6.29 4.89
CA LEU A 266 23.38 -5.80 3.60
C LEU A 266 22.44 -4.74 3.02
N LEU A 267 21.13 -5.01 2.99
CA LEU A 267 20.10 -4.07 2.52
C LEU A 267 20.16 -2.73 3.29
N GLU A 268 20.28 -2.80 4.62
CA GLU A 268 20.41 -1.61 5.48
C GLU A 268 21.70 -0.82 5.24
N ARG A 269 22.81 -1.51 4.97
CA ARG A 269 24.10 -0.89 4.67
C ARG A 269 24.11 -0.18 3.31
N GLU A 270 23.54 -0.81 2.29
CA GLU A 270 23.52 -0.25 0.92
C GLU A 270 22.45 0.85 0.72
N GLY A 271 21.62 1.10 1.74
CA GLY A 271 20.58 2.13 1.69
C GLY A 271 19.46 1.74 0.71
N THR A 272 18.86 0.57 0.94
CA THR A 272 17.71 0.05 0.20
C THR A 272 16.42 0.22 1.02
N GLY A 273 16.17 1.39 1.61
CA GLY A 273 15.13 1.61 2.63
C GLY A 273 13.76 1.00 2.34
N GLU A 274 13.20 1.27 1.16
CA GLU A 274 11.93 0.67 0.70
C GLU A 274 11.96 -0.87 0.72
N GLU A 275 13.08 -1.45 0.30
CA GLU A 275 13.26 -2.90 0.19
C GLU A 275 13.63 -3.56 1.52
N VAL A 276 14.15 -2.80 2.49
CA VAL A 276 14.24 -3.24 3.88
C VAL A 276 12.83 -3.44 4.44
N PHE A 277 11.89 -2.52 4.19
CA PHE A 277 10.50 -2.71 4.59
C PHE A 277 9.87 -3.92 3.92
N ARG A 278 10.11 -4.14 2.62
CA ARG A 278 9.64 -5.33 1.91
C ARG A 278 10.17 -6.62 2.55
N ALA A 279 11.48 -6.68 2.82
CA ALA A 279 12.12 -7.83 3.45
C ALA A 279 11.54 -8.12 4.84
N ARG A 280 11.37 -7.09 5.68
CA ARG A 280 10.78 -7.24 7.03
C ARG A 280 9.33 -7.70 6.98
N LEU A 281 8.53 -7.13 6.07
CA LEU A 281 7.15 -7.56 5.85
C LEU A 281 7.06 -9.02 5.39
N PHE A 282 7.94 -9.44 4.47
CA PHE A 282 8.02 -10.84 4.05
C PHE A 282 8.31 -11.78 5.23
N LEU A 283 9.17 -11.36 6.17
CA LEU A 283 9.46 -12.10 7.41
C LEU A 283 8.33 -12.07 8.45
N GLY A 284 7.23 -11.36 8.18
CA GLY A 284 6.10 -11.23 9.08
C GLY A 284 6.28 -10.19 10.18
N GLU A 285 7.29 -9.32 10.08
CA GLU A 285 7.50 -8.21 11.03
C GLU A 285 6.46 -7.08 10.81
N GLU A 286 6.13 -6.35 11.88
CA GLU A 286 5.16 -5.26 11.82
C GLU A 286 5.73 -4.01 11.14
N ALA A 287 5.30 -3.69 9.91
CA ALA A 287 5.68 -2.43 9.26
C ALA A 287 5.14 -1.18 9.99
N SER A 288 3.96 -1.28 10.59
CA SER A 288 3.29 -0.19 11.32
C SER A 288 4.00 0.20 12.61
N SER A 289 4.85 -0.67 13.18
CA SER A 289 5.64 -0.35 14.37
C SER A 289 6.63 0.80 14.16
N SER A 290 7.06 1.03 12.90
CA SER A 290 7.93 2.15 12.53
C SER A 290 7.17 3.47 12.32
N GLY A 291 5.86 3.41 12.07
CA GLY A 291 5.05 4.56 11.65
C GLY A 291 5.38 5.13 10.26
N GLU A 292 6.40 4.62 9.56
CA GLU A 292 6.90 5.15 8.28
C GLU A 292 6.07 4.69 7.06
N VAL A 293 5.45 3.50 7.14
CA VAL A 293 4.72 2.86 6.04
C VAL A 293 3.23 2.83 6.35
N SER A 294 2.38 3.25 5.40
CA SER A 294 0.92 3.16 5.51
C SER A 294 0.39 1.75 5.25
N GLY A 295 -0.90 1.51 5.49
CA GLY A 295 -1.52 0.20 5.23
C GLY A 295 -1.44 -0.17 3.75
N ARG A 296 -1.81 0.76 2.85
CA ARG A 296 -1.67 0.54 1.40
C ARG A 296 -0.20 0.41 0.95
N GLY A 297 0.72 1.14 1.59
CA GLY A 297 2.16 1.01 1.34
C GLY A 297 2.71 -0.35 1.76
N GLY A 298 2.24 -0.89 2.89
CA GLY A 298 2.57 -2.23 3.34
C GLY A 298 2.10 -3.30 2.35
N TRP A 299 0.84 -3.21 1.90
CA TRP A 299 0.27 -4.12 0.91
C TRP A 299 1.03 -4.13 -0.42
N LEU A 300 1.43 -2.93 -0.85
CA LEU A 300 2.22 -2.72 -2.06
C LEU A 300 3.56 -3.45 -1.96
N LEU A 301 4.27 -3.27 -0.84
CA LEU A 301 5.59 -3.84 -0.64
C LEU A 301 5.51 -5.36 -0.50
N TRP A 302 4.72 -5.86 0.44
CA TRP A 302 4.49 -7.29 0.57
C TRP A 302 3.16 -7.57 1.29
N PRO A 303 2.24 -8.34 0.68
CA PRO A 303 0.96 -8.63 1.29
C PRO A 303 1.15 -9.70 2.36
N THR A 304 1.01 -9.32 3.62
CA THR A 304 0.90 -10.21 4.78
C THR A 304 -0.57 -10.31 5.17
N PRO A 305 -1.05 -11.34 5.90
CA PRO A 305 -2.43 -11.38 6.41
C PRO A 305 -2.86 -10.14 7.20
N ARG A 306 -1.90 -9.31 7.65
CA ARG A 306 -2.09 -8.06 8.40
C ARG A 306 -1.90 -6.78 7.56
N THR A 307 -1.19 -6.84 6.43
CA THR A 307 -1.01 -5.72 5.48
C THR A 307 -1.80 -5.88 4.20
N SER A 308 -2.33 -7.07 3.94
CA SER A 308 -3.68 -7.24 3.42
C SER A 308 -4.56 -6.26 4.20
N PRO A 309 -5.17 -5.24 3.58
CA PRO A 309 -6.51 -4.92 4.04
C PRO A 309 -7.26 -6.21 3.78
N ASP A 310 -7.23 -7.15 4.73
CA ASP A 310 -7.87 -8.44 4.54
C ASP A 310 -9.26 -8.06 4.09
N PRO A 311 -9.67 -8.44 2.87
CA PRO A 311 -10.88 -7.92 2.33
C PRO A 311 -11.95 -8.44 3.26
N HIS A 312 -12.40 -7.56 4.15
CA HIS A 312 -13.18 -7.91 5.32
C HIS A 312 -14.41 -7.03 5.32
N LEU A 313 -15.54 -7.72 5.29
CA LEU A 313 -16.85 -7.14 5.39
C LEU A 313 -17.29 -7.27 6.85
N GLN A 314 -17.52 -6.13 7.49
CA GLN A 314 -18.11 -6.05 8.82
C GLN A 314 -19.60 -5.79 8.64
N THR A 315 -20.45 -6.70 9.12
CA THR A 315 -21.91 -6.60 9.03
C THR A 315 -22.62 -6.87 10.35
N LEU A 316 -21.92 -7.31 11.40
CA LEU A 316 -22.47 -7.50 12.76
C LEU A 316 -22.45 -6.18 13.56
N GLY A 317 -23.15 -5.18 13.04
CA GLY A 317 -23.14 -3.80 13.54
C GLY A 317 -23.19 -2.79 12.39
N GLU A 318 -22.36 -1.75 12.46
CA GLU A 318 -22.23 -0.77 11.37
C GLU A 318 -21.52 -1.40 10.16
N ALA A 319 -22.14 -1.32 8.98
CA ALA A 319 -21.63 -1.92 7.77
C ALA A 319 -20.34 -1.24 7.29
N ARG A 320 -19.24 -1.99 7.21
CA ARG A 320 -17.96 -1.50 6.70
C ARG A 320 -17.30 -2.49 5.75
N LEU A 321 -16.67 -1.97 4.70
CA LEU A 321 -15.86 -2.74 3.76
C LEU A 321 -14.44 -2.17 3.79
N PHE A 322 -13.45 -3.00 4.11
CA PHE A 322 -12.06 -2.58 4.24
C PHE A 322 -11.89 -1.41 5.24
N GLY A 323 -12.68 -1.46 6.33
CA GLY A 323 -12.69 -0.43 7.38
C GLY A 323 -13.45 0.86 7.04
N ARG A 324 -13.99 1.02 5.83
CA ARG A 324 -14.74 2.21 5.39
C ARG A 324 -16.25 1.98 5.45
N PRO A 325 -17.07 2.98 5.79
CA PRO A 325 -18.54 2.86 5.76
C PRO A 325 -19.05 2.37 4.40
N LEU A 326 -19.96 1.41 4.43
CA LEU A 326 -20.59 0.85 3.24
C LEU A 326 -22.09 1.19 3.25
N PRO A 327 -22.65 1.74 2.14
CA PRO A 327 -24.08 1.95 2.03
C PRO A 327 -24.85 0.65 2.27
N LEU A 328 -25.95 0.72 3.03
CA LEU A 328 -26.70 -0.46 3.48
C LEU A 328 -27.03 -1.41 2.34
N ARG A 329 -27.55 -0.88 1.22
CA ARG A 329 -27.94 -1.69 0.06
C ARG A 329 -26.78 -2.49 -0.56
N GLN A 330 -25.57 -1.93 -0.52
CA GLN A 330 -24.36 -2.60 -1.00
C GLN A 330 -23.90 -3.66 -0.01
N ALA A 331 -24.04 -3.41 1.28
CA ALA A 331 -23.75 -4.38 2.34
C ALA A 331 -24.68 -5.59 2.25
N GLU A 332 -25.99 -5.36 2.10
CA GLU A 332 -27.00 -6.41 1.92
C GLU A 332 -26.67 -7.30 0.71
N LEU A 333 -26.36 -6.68 -0.44
CA LEU A 333 -25.98 -7.42 -1.65
C LEU A 333 -24.72 -8.27 -1.44
N LEU A 334 -23.70 -7.76 -0.74
CA LEU A 334 -22.49 -8.53 -0.45
C LEU A 334 -22.75 -9.68 0.51
N VAL A 335 -23.55 -9.46 1.56
CA VAL A 335 -23.97 -10.52 2.50
C VAL A 335 -24.65 -11.66 1.74
N LEU A 336 -25.62 -11.34 0.86
CA LEU A 336 -26.32 -12.36 0.07
C LEU A 336 -25.38 -13.12 -0.87
N LEU A 337 -24.43 -12.44 -1.52
CA LEU A 337 -23.46 -13.09 -2.41
C LEU A 337 -22.49 -14.00 -1.64
N LEU A 338 -22.09 -13.60 -0.43
CA LEU A 338 -21.18 -14.36 0.43
C LEU A 338 -21.84 -15.57 1.08
N ALA A 339 -23.09 -15.45 1.51
CA ALA A 339 -23.87 -16.55 2.07
C ALA A 339 -24.15 -17.66 1.04
N ARG A 340 -23.97 -17.37 -0.26
CA ARG A 340 -24.23 -18.31 -1.35
C ARG A 340 -23.09 -18.36 -2.37
N PRO A 341 -21.95 -18.99 -2.04
CA PRO A 341 -20.76 -19.00 -2.89
C PRO A 341 -20.99 -19.69 -4.26
N GLU A 342 -21.94 -20.61 -4.36
CA GLU A 342 -22.34 -21.25 -5.63
C GLU A 342 -23.03 -20.27 -6.60
N GLY A 343 -23.58 -19.19 -6.07
CA GLY A 343 -24.16 -18.07 -6.82
C GLY A 343 -25.68 -18.06 -6.95
N TRP A 344 -26.19 -16.88 -7.32
CA TRP A 344 -27.61 -16.61 -7.46
C TRP A 344 -28.06 -16.45 -8.91
N ARG A 345 -29.29 -16.88 -9.22
CA ARG A 345 -30.00 -16.41 -10.41
C ARG A 345 -30.43 -14.96 -10.22
N GLY A 346 -30.48 -14.17 -11.30
CA GLY A 346 -30.74 -12.73 -11.22
C GLY A 346 -32.07 -12.37 -10.55
N GLU A 347 -33.15 -13.07 -10.90
CA GLU A 347 -34.47 -12.87 -10.29
C GLU A 347 -34.48 -13.26 -8.81
N ALA A 348 -33.87 -14.40 -8.46
CA ALA A 348 -33.78 -14.86 -7.07
C ALA A 348 -32.97 -13.89 -6.20
N LEU A 349 -31.86 -13.34 -6.72
CA LEU A 349 -31.08 -12.32 -6.00
C LEU A 349 -31.86 -11.02 -5.85
N ALA A 350 -32.60 -10.60 -6.88
CA ALA A 350 -33.43 -9.40 -6.81
C ALA A 350 -34.58 -9.58 -5.81
N GLN A 351 -35.19 -10.76 -5.77
CA GLN A 351 -36.21 -11.12 -4.79
C GLN A 351 -35.65 -11.12 -3.37
N ALA A 352 -34.47 -11.71 -3.14
CA ALA A 352 -33.82 -11.73 -1.84
C ALA A 352 -33.40 -10.32 -1.35
N LEU A 353 -33.04 -9.43 -2.27
CA LEU A 353 -32.59 -8.07 -1.94
C LEU A 353 -33.75 -7.07 -1.78
N TYR A 354 -34.74 -7.12 -2.66
CA TYR A 354 -35.80 -6.10 -2.75
C TYR A 354 -37.21 -6.61 -2.41
N GLY A 355 -37.44 -7.93 -2.42
CA GLY A 355 -38.76 -8.52 -2.20
C GLY A 355 -39.72 -8.46 -3.39
N ASP A 356 -39.41 -7.70 -4.45
CA ASP A 356 -40.26 -7.49 -5.63
C ASP A 356 -39.62 -7.93 -6.95
N GLY A 357 -38.41 -8.53 -6.91
CA GLY A 357 -37.72 -9.00 -8.10
C GLY A 357 -37.16 -7.91 -9.01
N ASN A 358 -36.92 -6.69 -8.50
CA ASN A 358 -36.41 -5.54 -9.28
C ASN A 358 -34.99 -5.75 -9.86
N THR A 359 -34.91 -6.44 -11.00
CA THR A 359 -33.65 -6.73 -11.69
C THR A 359 -32.92 -5.51 -12.27
N PRO A 360 -33.58 -4.42 -12.73
CA PRO A 360 -32.89 -3.19 -13.10
C PRO A 360 -32.11 -2.56 -11.94
N ALA A 361 -32.72 -2.42 -10.76
CA ALA A 361 -32.05 -1.89 -9.58
C ALA A 361 -30.90 -2.81 -9.13
N LEU A 362 -31.08 -4.12 -9.18
CA LEU A 362 -30.00 -5.08 -8.91
C LEU A 362 -28.78 -4.86 -9.82
N ARG A 363 -28.99 -4.69 -11.14
CA ARG A 363 -27.88 -4.46 -12.08
C ARG A 363 -27.08 -3.20 -11.76
N MET A 364 -27.75 -2.16 -11.30
CA MET A 364 -27.11 -0.91 -10.89
C MET A 364 -26.30 -1.10 -9.59
N GLU A 365 -26.78 -1.81 -8.57
CA GLU A 365 -25.96 -2.09 -7.38
C GLU A 365 -24.77 -3.01 -7.68
N LEU A 366 -24.97 -4.02 -8.55
CA LEU A 366 -23.88 -4.87 -9.04
C LEU A 366 -22.81 -4.04 -9.78
N HIS A 367 -23.23 -3.04 -10.56
CA HIS A 367 -22.29 -2.10 -11.18
C HIS A 367 -21.51 -1.32 -10.13
N ARG A 368 -22.19 -0.75 -9.12
CA ARG A 368 -21.54 0.00 -8.05
C ARG A 368 -20.55 -0.83 -7.23
N LEU A 369 -20.84 -2.11 -7.00
CA LEU A 369 -19.88 -3.02 -6.37
C LEU A 369 -18.67 -3.32 -7.28
N ARG A 370 -18.86 -3.43 -8.59
CA ARG A 370 -17.76 -3.60 -9.56
C ARG A 370 -16.88 -2.37 -9.66
N GLU A 371 -17.46 -1.17 -9.62
CA GLU A 371 -16.72 0.11 -9.55
C GLU A 371 -15.85 0.21 -8.29
N ARG A 372 -16.19 -0.52 -7.22
CA ARG A 372 -15.37 -0.66 -6.01
C ARG A 372 -14.27 -1.71 -6.14
N GLY A 373 -14.09 -2.34 -7.30
CA GLY A 373 -13.06 -3.36 -7.55
C GLY A 373 -13.45 -4.79 -7.19
N LEU A 374 -14.72 -5.05 -6.85
CA LEU A 374 -15.19 -6.41 -6.55
C LEU A 374 -15.53 -7.17 -7.84
N VAL A 375 -14.97 -8.37 -7.98
CA VAL A 375 -15.21 -9.25 -9.12
C VAL A 375 -16.45 -10.07 -8.87
N ILE A 376 -17.54 -9.76 -9.60
CA ILE A 376 -18.81 -10.48 -9.49
C ILE A 376 -19.11 -11.16 -10.82
N GLY A 377 -19.06 -12.50 -10.79
CA GLY A 377 -19.44 -13.34 -11.92
C GLY A 377 -20.90 -13.11 -12.33
N SER A 378 -21.25 -13.44 -13.56
CA SER A 378 -22.60 -13.31 -14.09
C SER A 378 -23.13 -14.66 -14.55
N ARG A 379 -24.38 -14.98 -14.19
CA ARG A 379 -25.09 -16.22 -14.58
C ARG A 379 -24.37 -17.51 -14.13
N PRO A 380 -24.34 -17.83 -12.82
CA PRO A 380 -24.99 -17.13 -11.71
C PRO A 380 -24.18 -15.93 -11.19
N TYR A 381 -24.85 -15.00 -10.50
CA TYR A 381 -24.20 -13.91 -9.76
C TYR A 381 -23.53 -14.47 -8.51
N ARG A 382 -22.20 -14.40 -8.47
CA ARG A 382 -21.38 -14.86 -7.34
C ARG A 382 -20.18 -13.96 -7.16
N LEU A 383 -19.74 -13.78 -5.93
CA LEU A 383 -18.50 -13.07 -5.65
C LEU A 383 -17.32 -14.00 -5.99
N LEU A 384 -16.41 -13.51 -6.82
CA LEU A 384 -15.20 -14.22 -7.23
C LEU A 384 -13.95 -13.67 -6.52
N SER A 385 -14.02 -12.45 -6.01
CA SER A 385 -12.98 -11.89 -5.15
C SER A 385 -12.97 -12.59 -3.79
N PRO A 386 -11.79 -12.91 -3.23
CA PRO A 386 -11.71 -13.35 -1.84
C PRO A 386 -12.21 -12.21 -0.94
N LEU A 387 -13.20 -12.49 -0.09
CA LEU A 387 -13.76 -11.54 0.87
C LEU A 387 -14.19 -12.34 2.11
N LYS A 388 -13.56 -12.07 3.24
CA LYS A 388 -13.97 -12.57 4.56
C LYS A 388 -15.11 -11.71 5.09
N ALA A 389 -15.91 -12.27 5.98
CA ALA A 389 -16.94 -11.52 6.67
C ALA A 389 -17.10 -12.01 8.11
N ASP A 390 -17.36 -11.08 9.03
CA ASP A 390 -17.57 -11.38 10.45
C ASP A 390 -18.72 -12.37 10.70
N PHE A 391 -19.82 -12.28 9.95
CA PHE A 391 -20.93 -13.22 10.09
C PHE A 391 -20.56 -14.66 9.70
N LEU A 392 -19.79 -14.85 8.61
CA LEU A 392 -19.26 -16.16 8.21
C LEU A 392 -18.29 -16.72 9.26
N GLU A 393 -17.51 -15.87 9.93
CA GLU A 393 -16.62 -16.29 11.00
C GLU A 393 -17.38 -16.73 12.26
N VAL A 394 -18.53 -16.12 12.55
CA VAL A 394 -19.44 -16.57 13.61
C VAL A 394 -20.01 -17.94 13.25
N GLU A 395 -20.52 -18.10 12.02
CA GLU A 395 -21.05 -19.39 11.54
C GLU A 395 -19.99 -20.47 11.64
N GLU A 396 -18.78 -20.24 11.13
CA GLU A 396 -17.67 -21.20 11.21
C GLU A 396 -17.34 -21.56 12.67
N ALA A 397 -17.30 -20.58 13.57
CA ALA A 397 -17.08 -20.86 14.99
C ALA A 397 -18.18 -21.73 15.60
N LEU A 398 -19.43 -21.53 15.20
CA LEU A 398 -20.56 -22.37 15.63
C LEU A 398 -20.48 -23.79 15.07
N HIS A 399 -20.14 -23.95 13.78
CA HIS A 399 -19.92 -25.26 13.16
C HIS A 399 -18.80 -26.04 13.85
N GLN A 400 -17.76 -25.35 14.34
CA GLN A 400 -16.68 -25.94 15.13
C GLN A 400 -17.04 -26.18 16.61
N GLY A 401 -18.27 -25.86 17.05
CA GLY A 401 -18.69 -25.98 18.45
C GLY A 401 -18.04 -24.95 19.39
N ASN A 402 -17.40 -23.91 18.87
CA ASN A 402 -16.69 -22.90 19.65
C ASN A 402 -17.57 -21.69 19.96
N LEU A 403 -18.56 -21.88 20.83
CA LEU A 403 -19.50 -20.83 21.26
C LEU A 403 -18.78 -19.60 21.84
N SER A 404 -17.70 -19.81 22.59
CA SER A 404 -16.92 -18.71 23.17
C SER A 404 -16.33 -17.79 22.09
N ARG A 405 -15.83 -18.35 20.98
CA ARG A 405 -15.35 -17.57 19.84
C ARG A 405 -16.51 -16.87 19.12
N ALA A 406 -17.61 -17.58 18.87
CA ALA A 406 -18.79 -17.02 18.22
C ALA A 406 -19.32 -15.78 18.96
N LEU A 407 -19.46 -15.83 20.29
CA LEU A 407 -19.93 -14.71 21.10
C LEU A 407 -18.96 -13.52 21.18
N ARG A 408 -17.65 -13.73 20.98
CA ARG A 408 -16.68 -12.62 20.88
C ARG A 408 -16.78 -11.90 19.54
N LEU A 409 -17.10 -12.64 18.48
CA LEU A 409 -17.24 -12.11 17.12
C LEU A 409 -18.61 -11.46 16.91
N TYR A 410 -19.66 -11.98 17.54
CA TYR A 410 -21.00 -11.40 17.49
C TYR A 410 -21.07 -10.08 18.27
N ARG A 411 -20.90 -8.98 17.54
CA ARG A 411 -20.90 -7.59 18.05
C ARG A 411 -22.29 -6.95 18.04
N GLY A 412 -23.23 -7.53 17.30
CA GLY A 412 -24.63 -7.10 17.21
C GLY A 412 -25.35 -7.83 16.07
N PRO A 413 -26.65 -7.54 15.87
CA PRO A 413 -27.44 -8.17 14.82
C PRO A 413 -26.87 -7.89 13.43
N LEU A 414 -26.92 -8.89 12.56
CA LEU A 414 -26.51 -8.78 11.16
C LEU A 414 -27.33 -7.68 10.46
N LEU A 415 -26.65 -6.61 10.01
CA LEU A 415 -27.24 -5.45 9.34
C LEU A 415 -28.56 -5.00 9.99
N THR A 416 -28.48 -4.52 11.24
CA THR A 416 -29.65 -4.27 12.11
C THR A 416 -30.81 -3.51 11.44
N ASN A 417 -30.51 -2.55 10.56
CA ASN A 417 -31.51 -1.71 9.88
C ASN A 417 -31.96 -2.25 8.49
N SER A 418 -31.44 -3.40 8.06
CA SER A 418 -31.83 -4.03 6.78
C SER A 418 -33.25 -4.57 6.86
N GLN A 419 -34.01 -4.34 5.79
CA GLN A 419 -35.32 -4.93 5.52
C GLN A 419 -35.29 -5.81 4.26
N ALA A 420 -34.10 -6.13 3.74
CA ALA A 420 -33.95 -7.05 2.62
C ALA A 420 -34.35 -8.47 3.07
N PRO A 421 -35.33 -9.14 2.41
CA PRO A 421 -35.87 -10.41 2.88
C PRO A 421 -34.81 -11.49 3.15
N GLY A 422 -33.85 -11.65 2.23
CA GLY A 422 -32.80 -12.65 2.40
C GLY A 422 -31.79 -12.31 3.52
N VAL A 423 -31.63 -11.03 3.86
CA VAL A 423 -30.77 -10.62 4.98
C VAL A 423 -31.49 -10.79 6.32
N GLU A 424 -32.81 -10.58 6.37
CA GLU A 424 -33.62 -10.90 7.55
C GLU A 424 -33.61 -12.40 7.84
N GLU A 425 -33.75 -13.24 6.81
CA GLU A 425 -33.63 -14.69 6.91
C GLU A 425 -32.26 -15.11 7.47
N LEU A 426 -31.17 -14.63 6.87
CA LEU A 426 -29.80 -14.93 7.35
C LEU A 426 -29.56 -14.46 8.79
N ARG A 427 -30.10 -13.29 9.17
CA ARG A 427 -29.99 -12.78 10.55
C ARG A 427 -30.72 -13.70 11.52
N TRP A 428 -31.93 -14.12 11.17
CA TRP A 428 -32.71 -15.05 11.99
C TRP A 428 -32.00 -16.40 12.13
N GLU A 429 -31.46 -16.96 11.05
CA GLU A 429 -30.70 -18.22 11.07
C GLU A 429 -29.46 -18.16 11.97
N LEU A 430 -28.69 -17.07 11.86
CA LEU A 430 -27.49 -16.85 12.67
C LEU A 430 -27.85 -16.74 14.16
N GLU A 431 -28.87 -15.97 14.50
CA GLU A 431 -29.32 -15.76 15.88
C GLU A 431 -29.96 -17.01 16.47
N ALA A 432 -30.75 -17.76 15.68
CA ALA A 432 -31.28 -19.06 16.09
C ALA A 432 -30.16 -20.07 16.40
N SER A 433 -29.11 -20.07 15.58
CA SER A 433 -27.94 -20.94 15.79
C SER A 433 -27.17 -20.56 17.06
N LEU A 434 -26.96 -19.26 17.30
CA LEU A 434 -26.36 -18.75 18.54
C LEU A 434 -27.20 -19.11 19.77
N ARG A 435 -28.52 -18.89 19.71
CA ARG A 435 -29.45 -19.20 20.79
C ARG A 435 -29.39 -20.68 21.14
N LYS A 436 -29.52 -21.55 20.14
CA LYS A 436 -29.50 -23.01 20.34
C LYS A 436 -28.16 -23.49 20.93
N ALA A 437 -27.04 -22.94 20.46
CA ALA A 437 -25.73 -23.25 21.01
C ALA A 437 -25.59 -22.78 22.47
N ALA A 438 -26.07 -21.57 22.79
CA ALA A 438 -26.00 -21.02 24.15
C ALA A 438 -26.91 -21.77 25.13
N LEU A 439 -28.14 -22.09 24.75
CA LEU A 439 -29.07 -22.85 25.59
C LEU A 439 -28.56 -24.26 25.87
N SER A 440 -27.96 -24.93 24.88
CA SER A 440 -27.50 -26.32 25.03
C SER A 440 -26.17 -26.45 25.78
N GLN A 441 -25.20 -25.59 25.52
CA GLN A 441 -23.80 -25.77 25.98
C GLN A 441 -23.17 -24.50 26.57
N GLY A 442 -23.92 -23.40 26.68
CA GLY A 442 -23.41 -22.13 27.18
C GLY A 442 -23.18 -22.12 28.69
N SER A 443 -22.04 -21.54 29.10
CA SER A 443 -21.84 -21.12 30.49
C SER A 443 -22.85 -20.02 30.85
N LEU A 444 -23.01 -19.76 32.15
CA LEU A 444 -23.91 -18.71 32.64
C LEU A 444 -23.53 -17.34 32.04
N GLU A 445 -22.23 -17.07 31.92
CA GLU A 445 -21.68 -15.85 31.32
C GLU A 445 -21.96 -15.77 29.82
N ALA A 446 -21.88 -16.89 29.10
CA ALA A 446 -22.20 -16.96 27.68
C ALA A 446 -23.68 -16.68 27.42
N LEU A 447 -24.56 -17.28 28.22
CA LEU A 447 -26.01 -17.02 28.17
C LEU A 447 -26.32 -15.56 28.50
N TYR A 448 -25.76 -15.03 29.58
CA TYR A 448 -25.92 -13.64 29.97
C TYR A 448 -25.47 -12.68 28.85
N ALA A 449 -24.28 -12.90 28.29
CA ALA A 449 -23.73 -12.07 27.22
C ALA A 449 -24.55 -12.13 25.92
N LEU A 450 -25.20 -13.25 25.62
CA LEU A 450 -26.08 -13.35 24.45
C LEU A 450 -27.44 -12.68 24.73
N ALA A 451 -28.03 -12.91 25.90
CA ALA A 451 -29.30 -12.30 26.31
C ALA A 451 -29.24 -10.76 26.33
N GLU A 452 -28.10 -10.18 26.75
CA GLU A 452 -27.89 -8.73 26.69
C GLU A 452 -27.87 -8.16 25.26
N ARG A 453 -27.46 -8.96 24.28
CA ARG A 453 -27.46 -8.57 22.86
C ARG A 453 -28.82 -8.81 22.21
N LEU A 454 -29.47 -9.93 22.52
CA LEU A 454 -30.80 -10.31 22.07
C LEU A 454 -31.84 -9.97 23.15
N ARG A 455 -32.02 -8.68 23.41
CA ARG A 455 -32.74 -8.20 24.60
C ARG A 455 -34.22 -8.59 24.68
N ASP A 456 -34.81 -8.97 23.56
CA ASP A 456 -36.23 -9.31 23.44
C ASP A 456 -36.45 -10.83 23.34
N ASP A 457 -35.40 -11.61 23.56
CA ASP A 457 -35.41 -13.07 23.52
C ASP A 457 -35.82 -13.67 24.87
N LEU A 458 -37.12 -13.91 25.05
CA LEU A 458 -37.67 -14.41 26.32
C LEU A 458 -37.03 -15.74 26.75
N GLU A 459 -36.79 -16.65 25.82
CA GLU A 459 -36.25 -17.99 26.10
C GLU A 459 -34.84 -17.91 26.71
N LEU A 460 -33.99 -17.02 26.18
CA LEU A 460 -32.66 -16.79 26.75
C LEU A 460 -32.73 -16.21 28.17
N TRP A 461 -33.63 -15.26 28.42
CA TRP A 461 -33.79 -14.65 29.74
C TRP A 461 -34.36 -15.63 30.77
N GLU A 462 -35.30 -16.48 30.37
CA GLU A 462 -35.85 -17.54 31.23
C GLU A 462 -34.80 -18.59 31.58
N ALA A 463 -34.07 -19.10 30.58
CA ALA A 463 -32.99 -20.06 30.81
C ALA A 463 -31.87 -19.49 31.69
N LEU A 464 -31.58 -18.19 31.56
CA LEU A 464 -30.63 -17.49 32.41
C LEU A 464 -31.15 -17.37 33.85
N LEU A 465 -32.43 -17.01 34.04
CA LEU A 465 -33.07 -16.90 35.35
C LEU A 465 -33.07 -18.26 36.08
N GLU A 466 -33.38 -19.35 35.38
CA GLU A 466 -33.38 -20.71 35.92
C GLU A 466 -32.00 -21.16 36.42
N ARG A 467 -30.92 -20.68 35.77
CA ARG A 467 -29.53 -21.04 36.11
C ARG A 467 -28.87 -20.09 37.11
N LEU A 468 -29.42 -18.89 37.31
CA LEU A 468 -28.90 -17.90 38.24
C LEU A 468 -29.23 -18.27 39.69
N SER A 469 -28.28 -18.07 40.60
CA SER A 469 -28.58 -18.12 42.03
C SER A 469 -29.45 -16.92 42.42
N PRO A 470 -30.44 -17.09 43.33
CA PRO A 470 -31.16 -15.97 43.94
C PRO A 470 -30.27 -14.95 44.66
N LEU A 471 -29.03 -15.35 45.02
CA LEU A 471 -28.04 -14.49 45.65
C LEU A 471 -27.13 -13.76 44.65
N ASP A 472 -27.23 -14.05 43.34
CA ASP A 472 -26.44 -13.38 42.32
C ASP A 472 -26.92 -11.92 42.16
N PRO A 473 -26.02 -10.92 42.15
CA PRO A 473 -26.40 -9.52 42.03
C PRO A 473 -27.17 -9.18 40.74
N ARG A 474 -27.08 -10.01 39.69
CA ARG A 474 -27.80 -9.85 38.42
C ARG A 474 -29.25 -10.33 38.49
N HIS A 475 -29.58 -11.18 39.46
CA HIS A 475 -30.88 -11.87 39.54
C HIS A 475 -32.10 -10.90 39.52
N PRO A 476 -32.13 -9.80 40.30
CA PRO A 476 -33.28 -8.88 40.27
C PRO A 476 -33.53 -8.25 38.89
N ALA A 477 -32.45 -7.93 38.15
CA ALA A 477 -32.55 -7.33 36.83
C ALA A 477 -33.05 -8.33 35.77
N VAL A 478 -32.59 -9.58 35.86
CA VAL A 478 -33.01 -10.68 34.98
C VAL A 478 -34.49 -11.02 35.23
N LEU A 479 -34.92 -11.15 36.48
CA LEU A 479 -36.32 -11.40 36.83
C LEU A 479 -37.25 -10.32 36.27
N ALA A 480 -36.92 -9.05 36.50
CA ALA A 480 -37.71 -7.92 35.98
C ALA A 480 -37.80 -7.92 34.45
N ARG A 481 -36.74 -8.37 33.75
CA ARG A 481 -36.74 -8.49 32.29
C ARG A 481 -37.68 -9.60 31.81
N VAL A 482 -37.64 -10.79 32.43
CA VAL A 482 -38.54 -11.90 32.12
C VAL A 482 -40.00 -11.49 32.34
N GLU A 483 -40.33 -10.91 33.49
CA GLU A 483 -41.68 -10.45 33.80
C GLU A 483 -42.21 -9.40 32.83
N ARG A 484 -41.34 -8.53 32.33
CA ARG A 484 -41.69 -7.54 31.31
C ARG A 484 -42.00 -8.22 29.98
N LEU A 485 -41.12 -9.11 29.51
CA LEU A 485 -41.27 -9.80 28.23
C LEU A 485 -42.50 -10.72 28.21
N ARG A 486 -42.78 -11.45 29.30
CA ARG A 486 -44.02 -12.24 29.43
C ARG A 486 -45.27 -11.38 29.30
N ARG A 487 -45.31 -10.22 29.95
CA ARG A 487 -46.40 -9.26 29.83
C ARG A 487 -46.58 -8.74 28.40
N GLU A 488 -45.48 -8.43 27.71
CA GLU A 488 -45.52 -7.98 26.30
C GLU A 488 -46.04 -9.08 25.37
N TRP A 489 -45.75 -10.35 25.66
CA TRP A 489 -46.15 -11.50 24.83
C TRP A 489 -47.47 -12.15 25.25
N GLY A 490 -48.07 -11.72 26.38
CA GLY A 490 -49.34 -12.24 26.90
C GLY A 490 -49.24 -13.63 27.55
N LEU A 491 -48.08 -13.97 28.12
CA LEU A 491 -47.78 -15.25 28.77
C LEU A 491 -47.90 -15.21 30.30
#